data_AF-R9KX98-F1
#
_entry.id   AF-R9KX98-F1
#
_cell.length_a   1.000
_cell.length_b   1.000
_cell.length_c   1.000
_cell.angle_alpha   90.00
_cell.angle_beta   90.00
_cell.angle_gamma   90.00
#
_symmetry.space_group_name_H-M   'P 1'
#
loop_
_entity.id
_entity.type
_entity.pdbx_description
1 polymer ?
#
loop_
_entity_poly.entity_id
_entity_poly.type
_entity_poly.pdbx_seq_one_letter_code
_entity_poly.pdbx_strand_id
1 'polypeptide(L)'
;MGNKFLALRKSEVAKVAPDRSALMGKLNQDMADMKTIREADERRLRLLFGEPYEAKFQSGGVHVYDGNGDEILTYTAGVGWHEKESKAETQVHGALKAAYYDAYHAARQEINGMEVQGGFDARA
;
A
#
# COMPACT_ATOMS: atom_id res chain seq x y z
N MET A 1 -15.61 -5.74 -11.69
CA MET A 1 -14.40 -6.28 -11.01
C MET A 1 -14.82 -7.46 -10.15
N GLY A 2 -14.34 -8.67 -10.45
CA GLY A 2 -14.76 -9.88 -9.72
C GLY A 2 -14.10 -10.05 -8.35
N ASN A 3 -14.73 -10.83 -7.47
CA ASN A 3 -14.24 -11.11 -6.10
C ASN A 3 -12.83 -11.70 -6.07
N LYS A 4 -12.46 -12.50 -7.08
CA LYS A 4 -11.11 -13.09 -7.20
C LYS A 4 -10.01 -12.03 -7.39
N PHE A 5 -10.26 -11.01 -8.22
CA PHE A 5 -9.31 -9.93 -8.44
C PHE A 5 -9.16 -9.04 -7.20
N LEU A 6 -10.26 -8.78 -6.50
CA LEU A 6 -10.22 -8.06 -5.22
C LEU A 6 -9.42 -8.81 -4.16
N ALA A 7 -9.59 -10.14 -4.07
CA ALA A 7 -8.81 -10.99 -3.18
C ALA A 7 -7.32 -10.99 -3.54
N LEU A 8 -6.99 -11.13 -4.83
CA LEU A 8 -5.61 -11.03 -5.33
C LEU A 8 -4.99 -9.67 -4.99
N ARG A 9 -5.68 -8.57 -5.29
CA ARG A 9 -5.21 -7.21 -4.98
C ARG A 9 -4.90 -7.06 -3.48
N LYS A 10 -5.81 -7.50 -2.61
CA LYS A 10 -5.58 -7.48 -1.16
C LYS A 10 -4.36 -8.31 -0.76
N SER A 11 -4.21 -9.51 -1.31
CA SER A 11 -3.09 -10.41 -1.02
C SER A 11 -1.75 -9.82 -1.47
N GLU A 12 -1.67 -9.25 -2.68
CA GLU A 12 -0.41 -8.67 -3.18
C GLU A 12 -0.02 -7.41 -2.40
N VAL A 13 -1.00 -6.59 -2.02
CA VAL A 13 -0.76 -5.39 -1.21
C VAL A 13 -0.30 -5.78 0.19
N ALA A 14 -0.90 -6.80 0.81
CA ALA A 14 -0.50 -7.29 2.13
C ALA A 14 0.95 -7.78 2.20
N LYS A 15 1.58 -8.16 1.08
CA LYS A 15 3.00 -8.57 1.04
C LYS A 15 3.95 -7.39 1.21
N VAL A 16 3.52 -6.19 0.82
CA VAL A 16 4.35 -4.96 0.86
C VAL A 16 3.85 -3.95 1.90
N ALA A 17 2.64 -4.16 2.43
CA ALA A 17 2.04 -3.31 3.43
C ALA A 17 2.74 -3.50 4.78
N PRO A 18 3.12 -2.41 5.47
CA PRO A 18 3.58 -2.50 6.84
C PRO A 18 2.44 -2.94 7.78
N ASP A 19 2.77 -3.65 8.86
CA ASP A 19 1.81 -4.01 9.91
C ASP A 19 1.50 -2.79 10.78
N ARG A 20 0.64 -1.93 10.25
CA ARG A 20 0.20 -0.69 10.89
C ARG A 20 -0.53 -0.94 12.20
N SER A 21 -1.25 -2.05 12.32
CA SER A 21 -1.99 -2.38 13.55
C SER A 21 -1.03 -2.70 14.70
N ALA A 22 0.01 -3.51 14.43
CA ALA A 22 1.05 -3.78 15.40
C ALA A 22 1.83 -2.50 15.77
N LEU A 23 2.14 -1.65 14.79
CA LEU A 23 2.79 -0.35 15.00
C LEU A 23 1.97 0.56 15.91
N MET A 24 0.67 0.76 15.62
CA MET A 24 -0.23 1.56 16.44
C MET A 24 -0.36 1.01 17.86
N GLY A 25 -0.54 -0.30 18.00
CA GLY A 25 -0.64 -0.95 19.31
C GLY A 25 0.58 -0.70 20.19
N LYS A 26 1.77 -0.74 19.60
CA LYS A 26 3.04 -0.49 20.30
C LYS A 26 3.30 0.98 20.58
N LEU A 27 3.06 1.86 19.61
CA LEU A 27 3.18 3.31 19.81
C LEU A 27 2.21 3.81 20.88
N ASN A 28 1.00 3.27 20.96
CA ASN A 28 0.06 3.57 22.04
C ASN A 28 0.57 3.12 23.42
N GLN A 29 1.31 2.01 23.51
CA GLN A 29 1.96 1.57 24.75
C GLN A 29 3.08 2.53 25.15
N ASP A 30 3.88 2.98 24.19
CA ASP A 30 5.00 3.90 24.42
C ASP A 30 4.54 5.35 24.67
N MET A 31 3.39 5.75 24.11
CA MET A 31 2.73 7.03 24.40
C MET A 31 2.21 7.13 25.84
N ALA A 32 2.18 6.06 26.64
CA ALA A 32 1.96 6.18 28.07
C ALA A 32 3.17 6.82 28.79
N ASP A 33 4.37 6.69 28.22
CA ASP A 33 5.65 7.20 28.71
C ASP A 33 6.11 8.42 27.88
N MET A 34 5.21 9.39 27.68
CA MET A 34 5.30 10.54 26.74
C MET A 34 6.57 11.42 26.78
N LYS A 35 7.53 11.19 27.68
CA LYS A 35 8.59 12.17 27.94
C LYS A 35 9.80 12.06 27.01
N THR A 36 9.96 10.98 26.23
CA THR A 36 11.21 10.73 25.48
C THR A 36 11.01 10.02 24.14
N ILE A 37 10.25 10.62 23.22
CA ILE A 37 10.36 10.26 21.80
C ILE A 37 11.60 10.98 21.25
N ARG A 38 12.77 10.32 21.36
CA ARG A 38 14.06 10.79 20.80
C ARG A 38 15.01 9.59 20.65
N GLU A 39 15.63 9.40 19.48
CA GLU A 39 16.69 8.44 19.06
C GLU A 39 16.57 6.95 19.50
N ALA A 40 16.19 6.67 20.74
CA ALA A 40 15.83 5.36 21.27
C ALA A 40 14.68 4.72 20.48
N ASP A 41 13.72 5.51 19.98
CA ASP A 41 12.57 4.98 19.24
C ASP A 41 12.96 4.42 17.87
N GLU A 42 13.91 5.00 17.13
CA GLU A 42 14.34 4.45 15.83
C GLU A 42 15.05 3.09 16.01
N ARG A 43 16.03 3.03 16.93
CA ARG A 43 16.71 1.76 17.25
C ARG A 43 15.73 0.72 17.78
N ARG A 44 14.74 1.14 18.57
CA ARG A 44 13.74 0.26 19.18
C ARG A 44 12.73 -0.23 18.16
N LEU A 45 12.23 0.63 17.28
CA LEU A 45 11.36 0.25 16.17
C LEU A 45 12.06 -0.77 15.26
N ARG A 46 13.34 -0.53 14.93
CA ARG A 46 14.14 -1.48 14.18
C ARG A 46 14.32 -2.83 14.89
N LEU A 47 14.57 -2.82 16.21
CA LEU A 47 14.69 -4.04 17.03
C LEU A 47 13.38 -4.83 17.10
N LEU A 48 12.23 -4.15 17.14
CA LEU A 48 10.93 -4.77 17.35
C LEU A 48 10.28 -5.28 16.06
N PHE A 49 10.46 -4.57 14.96
CA PHE A 49 9.80 -4.87 13.70
C PHE A 49 10.74 -5.38 12.61
N GLY A 50 12.06 -5.39 12.86
CA GLY A 50 13.08 -5.91 11.93
C GLY A 50 13.39 -4.97 10.76
N GLU A 51 12.40 -4.23 10.28
CA GLU A 51 12.53 -3.20 9.25
C GLU A 51 12.97 -1.85 9.85
N PRO A 52 13.75 -1.04 9.12
CA PRO A 52 14.14 0.28 9.59
C PRO A 52 12.94 1.23 9.52
N TYR A 53 12.31 1.50 10.66
CA TYR A 53 11.29 2.54 10.78
C TYR A 53 11.83 3.73 11.56
N GLU A 54 11.45 4.94 11.12
CA GLU A 54 11.77 6.18 11.82
C GLU A 54 10.49 6.81 12.36
N ALA A 55 10.45 7.13 13.66
CA ALA A 55 9.40 7.96 14.25
C ALA A 55 9.92 9.35 14.58
N LYS A 56 9.20 10.39 14.12
CA LYS A 56 9.55 11.79 14.35
C LYS A 56 8.36 12.54 14.94
N PHE A 57 8.61 13.38 15.95
CA PHE A 57 7.61 14.32 16.41
C PHE A 57 7.67 15.58 15.55
N GLN A 58 6.62 15.85 14.78
CA GLN A 58 6.53 17.01 13.90
C GLN A 58 5.12 17.60 14.00
N SER A 59 4.99 18.93 13.89
CA SER A 59 3.68 19.60 13.82
C SER A 59 2.68 19.25 14.94
N GLY A 60 3.17 18.87 16.13
CA GLY A 60 2.33 18.45 17.25
C GLY A 60 1.82 17.00 17.21
N GLY A 61 2.37 16.17 16.32
CA GLY A 61 2.01 14.76 16.13
C GLY A 61 3.22 13.84 15.95
N VAL A 62 2.97 12.53 16.01
CA VAL A 62 4.00 11.50 15.75
C VAL A 62 3.85 11.01 14.32
N HIS A 63 4.90 11.14 13.53
CA HIS A 63 4.97 10.67 12.14
C HIS A 63 5.89 9.47 12.07
N VAL A 64 5.43 8.38 11.46
CA VAL A 64 6.20 7.15 11.29
C VAL A 64 6.48 6.96 9.81
N TYR A 65 7.75 6.75 9.51
CA TYR A 65 8.27 6.50 8.17
C TYR A 65 8.79 5.08 8.06
N ASP A 66 8.57 4.44 6.91
CA ASP A 66 9.16 3.15 6.58
C ASP A 66 10.64 3.28 6.15
N GLY A 67 11.26 2.13 5.83
CA GLY A 67 12.65 2.08 5.39
C GLY A 67 12.94 2.78 4.06
N ASN A 68 11.90 3.13 3.31
CA ASN A 68 11.98 3.89 2.07
C ASN A 68 11.79 5.41 2.29
N GLY A 69 11.52 5.81 3.54
CA GLY A 69 11.22 7.19 3.90
C GLY A 69 9.77 7.60 3.58
N ASP A 70 8.87 6.67 3.28
CA ASP A 70 7.46 6.95 3.09
C ASP A 70 6.76 7.05 4.45
N GLU A 71 5.98 8.11 4.65
CA GLU A 71 5.16 8.25 5.85
C GLU A 71 4.00 7.26 5.78
N ILE A 72 3.93 6.32 6.72
CA ILE A 72 2.96 5.23 6.73
C ILE A 72 1.91 5.37 7.83
N LEU A 73 2.23 6.14 8.88
CA LEU A 73 1.34 6.44 10.00
C LEU A 73 1.59 7.86 10.53
N THR A 74 0.50 8.52 10.92
CA THR A 74 0.54 9.81 11.63
C THR A 74 -0.39 9.74 12.84
N TYR A 75 0.08 10.12 14.01
CA TYR A 75 -0.77 10.38 15.18
C TYR A 75 -0.92 11.87 15.40
N THR A 76 -2.16 12.36 15.38
CA THR A 76 -2.48 13.75 15.70
C THR A 76 -3.28 13.78 17.00
N ALA A 77 -2.82 14.56 17.98
CA ALA A 77 -3.54 14.70 19.24
C ALA A 77 -4.98 15.20 19.01
N GLY A 78 -5.96 14.53 19.60
CA GLY A 78 -7.39 14.84 19.44
C GLY A 78 -8.03 14.25 18.17
N VAL A 79 -7.26 13.72 17.23
CA VAL A 79 -7.79 13.06 16.02
C VAL A 79 -7.47 11.55 16.00
N GLY A 80 -6.31 11.15 16.52
CA GLY A 80 -5.87 9.76 16.58
C GLY A 80 -4.92 9.38 15.45
N TRP A 81 -4.87 8.08 15.15
CA TRP A 81 -4.01 7.51 14.11
C TRP A 81 -4.60 7.66 12.71
N HIS A 82 -3.76 8.05 11.77
CA HIS A 82 -4.04 8.11 10.34
C HIS A 82 -3.07 7.21 9.60
N GLU A 83 -3.61 6.31 8.78
CA GLU A 83 -2.81 5.48 7.88
C GLU A 83 -2.56 6.22 6.57
N LYS A 84 -1.35 6.08 6.06
CA LYS A 84 -0.97 6.57 4.72
C LYS A 84 -0.46 5.40 3.90
N GLU A 85 -0.91 5.34 2.66
CA GLU A 85 -0.45 4.35 1.68
C GLU A 85 1.02 4.62 1.33
N SER A 86 1.86 3.58 1.36
CA SER A 86 3.26 3.68 0.97
C SER A 86 3.40 3.67 -0.56
N LYS A 87 4.52 4.16 -1.09
CA LYS A 87 4.75 4.08 -2.54
C LYS A 87 4.80 2.64 -3.02
N ALA A 88 5.27 1.70 -2.20
CA ALA A 88 5.27 0.28 -2.54
C ALA A 88 3.84 -0.25 -2.75
N GLU A 89 2.90 0.10 -1.87
CA GLU A 89 1.48 -0.25 -2.04
C GLU A 89 0.88 0.41 -3.31
N THR A 90 1.18 1.69 -3.55
CA THR A 90 0.75 2.39 -4.77
C THR A 90 1.32 1.75 -6.04
N GLN A 91 2.58 1.31 -6.02
CA GLN A 91 3.20 0.61 -7.15
C GLN A 91 2.52 -0.73 -7.43
N VAL A 92 2.21 -1.52 -6.39
CA VAL A 92 1.46 -2.77 -6.56
C VAL A 92 0.07 -2.51 -7.14
N HIS A 93 -0.62 -1.46 -6.66
CA HIS A 93 -1.89 -1.03 -7.25
C HIS A 93 -1.77 -0.64 -8.72
N GLY A 94 -0.73 0.11 -9.08
CA GLY A 94 -0.44 0.51 -10.46
C GLY A 94 -0.16 -0.68 -11.37
N ALA A 95 0.71 -1.59 -10.95
CA ALA A 95 1.11 -2.77 -11.71
C ALA A 95 -0.09 -3.71 -11.96
N LEU A 96 -0.90 -3.97 -10.93
CA LEU A 96 -2.12 -4.78 -11.07
C LEU A 96 -3.13 -4.13 -12.03
N LYS A 97 -3.27 -2.80 -11.96
CA LYS A 97 -4.14 -2.07 -12.86
C LYS A 97 -3.65 -2.15 -14.31
N ALA A 98 -2.35 -1.92 -14.55
CA ALA A 98 -1.75 -2.00 -15.87
C ALA A 98 -1.95 -3.40 -16.48
N ALA A 99 -1.55 -4.46 -15.77
CA ALA A 99 -1.69 -5.84 -16.25
C ALA A 99 -3.15 -6.22 -16.59
N TYR A 100 -4.12 -5.73 -15.80
CA TYR A 100 -5.53 -5.94 -16.09
C TYR A 100 -5.95 -5.26 -17.41
N TYR A 101 -5.60 -3.99 -17.59
CA TYR A 101 -5.98 -3.26 -18.79
C TYR A 101 -5.26 -3.80 -20.03
N ASP A 102 -4.00 -4.19 -19.91
CA ASP A 102 -3.25 -4.82 -21.01
C ASP A 102 -3.93 -6.11 -21.48
N ALA A 103 -4.30 -6.99 -20.55
CA ALA A 103 -5.03 -8.22 -20.87
C ALA A 103 -6.43 -7.94 -21.48
N TYR A 104 -7.14 -6.94 -20.96
CA TYR A 104 -8.43 -6.52 -21.51
C TYR A 104 -8.30 -5.97 -22.94
N HIS A 105 -7.29 -5.13 -23.18
CA HIS A 105 -7.02 -4.56 -24.50
C HIS A 105 -6.59 -5.63 -25.49
N ALA A 106 -5.72 -6.55 -25.10
CA ALA A 106 -5.31 -7.69 -25.94
C ALA A 106 -6.53 -8.55 -26.33
N ALA A 107 -7.35 -8.95 -25.36
CA ALA A 107 -8.56 -9.74 -25.62
C ALA A 107 -9.54 -9.00 -26.55
N ARG A 108 -9.66 -7.67 -26.41
CA ARG A 108 -10.51 -6.88 -27.32
C ARG A 108 -9.94 -6.72 -28.71
N GLN A 109 -8.62 -6.63 -28.86
CA GLN A 109 -7.97 -6.63 -30.18
C GLN A 109 -8.19 -7.96 -30.89
N GLU A 110 -8.09 -9.08 -30.18
CA GLU A 110 -8.37 -10.41 -30.74
C GLU A 110 -9.83 -10.54 -31.19
N ILE A 111 -10.79 -10.13 -30.35
CA ILE A 111 -12.22 -10.16 -30.71
C ILE A 111 -12.51 -9.27 -31.94
N ASN A 112 -12.03 -8.03 -31.93
CA ASN A 112 -12.28 -7.11 -33.04
C ASN A 112 -11.54 -7.55 -34.32
N GLY A 113 -10.38 -8.19 -34.20
CA GLY A 113 -9.66 -8.80 -35.32
C GLY A 113 -10.42 -9.99 -35.92
N MET A 114 -11.08 -10.79 -35.08
CA MET A 114 -11.93 -11.91 -35.51
C MET A 114 -13.23 -11.43 -36.18
N GLU A 115 -13.87 -10.37 -35.68
CA GLU A 115 -15.07 -9.77 -36.31
C GLU A 115 -14.77 -9.17 -37.69
N VAL A 116 -13.60 -8.56 -37.89
CA VAL A 116 -13.16 -8.03 -39.19
C VAL A 116 -12.87 -9.15 -40.20
N GLN A 117 -12.42 -10.32 -39.75
CA GLN A 117 -12.15 -11.48 -40.62
C GLN A 117 -13.41 -12.29 -40.99
N GLY A 118 -14.48 -12.20 -40.19
CA GLY A 118 -15.76 -12.87 -40.46
C GLY A 118 -16.74 -12.08 -41.34
N GLY A 119 -16.39 -10.86 -41.76
CA GLY A 119 -17.28 -9.92 -42.47
C GLY A 119 -17.23 -9.95 -44.00
N PHE A 120 -16.51 -10.88 -44.64
CA PHE A 120 -16.24 -10.85 -46.09
C PHE A 120 -16.59 -12.13 -46.87
N ASP A 121 -17.67 -12.83 -46.53
CA ASP A 121 -18.24 -13.86 -47.43
C ASP A 121 -19.77 -13.72 -47.53
N ALA A 122 -20.20 -12.77 -48.37
CA ALA A 122 -21.58 -12.66 -48.84
C ALA A 122 -21.61 -12.26 -50.33
N ARG A 123 -20.92 -13.03 -51.18
CA ARG A 123 -21.15 -13.07 -52.63
C ARG A 123 -20.88 -14.46 -53.19
N ALA A 124 -21.93 -15.26 -53.30
CA ALA A 124 -22.06 -16.34 -54.28
C ALA A 124 -23.55 -16.49 -54.63
#